data_AF-A0A9Q4MF87-F1
#
_entry.id   AF-A0A9Q4MF87-F1
#
_cell.length_a   1.000
_cell.length_b   1.000
_cell.length_c   1.000
_cell.angle_alpha   90.00
_cell.angle_beta   90.00
_cell.angle_gamma   90.00
#
_symmetry.space_group_name_H-M   'P 1'
#
loop_
_entity.id
_entity.type
_entity.pdbx_description
1 polymer ?
#
loop_
_entity_poly.entity_id
_entity_poly.type
_entity_poly.pdbx_seq_one_letter_code
_entity_poly.pdbx_strand_id
1 'polypeptide(L)'
;GKSTLTNTLLGEQRMKVGEVRRRDSRGRHTTTHRALLPLPSGAGWIDTPGMRELKFTGEEDLVEEFAAIELLATQCRVRDCAHQVEPGCAVRAAIG
;
A
#
# COMPACT_ATOMS: atom_id res chain seq x y z
N GLY A 1 13.63 -0.09 4.14
CA GLY A 1 12.87 1.05 3.60
C GLY A 1 12.67 2.11 4.65
N LYS A 2 11.54 2.08 5.37
CA LYS A 2 11.12 3.12 6.34
C LYS A 2 12.21 3.58 7.31
N SER A 3 12.88 2.67 8.02
CA SER A 3 13.91 3.05 9.00
C SER A 3 15.10 3.81 8.39
N THR A 4 15.48 3.49 7.14
CA THR A 4 16.49 4.24 6.40
C THR A 4 15.98 5.64 6.06
N LEU A 5 14.75 5.75 5.54
CA LEU A 5 14.13 7.03 5.21
C LEU A 5 13.99 7.92 6.45
N THR A 6 13.60 7.35 7.60
CA THR A 6 13.52 8.06 8.88
C THR A 6 14.88 8.66 9.27
N ASN A 7 15.97 7.91 9.18
CA ASN A 7 17.31 8.44 9.50
C ASN A 7 17.73 9.56 8.52
N THR A 8 17.41 9.41 7.23
CA THR A 8 17.66 10.46 6.23
C THR A 8 16.89 11.75 6.55
N LEU A 9 15.61 11.65 6.90
CA LEU A 9 14.79 12.81 7.24
C LEU A 9 15.19 13.48 8.55
N LEU A 10 15.69 12.71 9.51
CA LEU A 10 16.21 13.24 10.78
C LEU A 10 17.61 13.84 10.65
N GLY A 11 18.39 13.45 9.64
CA GLY A 11 19.81 13.81 9.53
C GLY A 11 20.71 13.10 10.54
N GLU A 12 20.20 12.10 11.28
CA GLU A 12 20.93 11.34 12.29
C GLU A 12 20.60 9.84 12.24
N GLN A 13 21.54 9.00 12.70
CA GLN A 13 21.36 7.55 12.78
C GLN A 13 20.62 7.15 14.07
N ARG A 14 19.30 7.41 14.09
CA ARG A 14 18.45 7.15 15.26
C ARG A 14 17.81 5.76 15.27
N MET A 15 17.37 5.30 14.10
CA MET A 15 16.72 4.00 13.94
C MET A 15 17.75 2.92 13.64
N LYS A 16 17.64 1.75 14.29
CA LYS A 16 18.47 0.57 13.97
C LYS A 16 18.11 0.08 12.56
N VAL A 17 19.08 0.07 11.66
CA VAL A 17 18.98 -0.53 10.32
C VAL A 17 19.72 -1.86 10.35
N GLY A 18 19.02 -2.98 10.10
CA GLY A 18 19.62 -4.31 9.98
C GLY A 18 19.89 -4.70 8.52
N GLU A 19 20.72 -5.72 8.30
CA GLU A 19 20.95 -6.30 6.97
C GLU A 19 19.64 -6.81 6.36
N VAL A 20 19.46 -6.56 5.05
CA VAL A 20 18.34 -7.08 4.27
C VAL A 20 18.52 -8.59 4.13
N ARG A 21 17.53 -9.40 4.55
CA ARG A 21 17.59 -10.85 4.38
C ARG A 21 17.61 -11.20 2.90
N ARG A 22 18.64 -11.91 2.44
CA ARG A 22 18.82 -12.35 1.04
C ARG A 22 17.67 -13.21 0.49
N ARG A 23 16.84 -13.82 1.35
CA ARG A 23 15.78 -14.76 0.96
C ARG A 23 14.48 -14.10 0.51
N ASP A 24 14.16 -12.90 1.00
CA ASP A 24 12.88 -12.24 0.72
C ASP A 24 12.99 -10.73 0.42
N SER A 25 14.20 -10.16 0.40
CA SER A 25 14.44 -8.74 0.19
C SER A 25 13.69 -7.81 1.18
N ARG A 26 13.22 -8.34 2.31
CA ARG A 26 12.50 -7.56 3.31
C ARG A 26 13.45 -7.14 4.43
N GLY A 27 13.62 -5.82 4.58
CA GLY A 27 14.22 -5.27 5.79
C GLY A 27 13.33 -5.59 6.99
N ARG A 28 13.90 -6.18 8.06
CA ARG A 28 13.18 -6.37 9.32
C ARG A 28 13.00 -5.00 9.96
N HIS A 29 11.82 -4.41 9.76
CA HIS A 29 11.36 -3.30 10.58
C HIS A 29 11.37 -3.75 12.05
N THR A 30 12.25 -3.16 12.85
CA THR A 30 12.31 -3.39 14.30
C THR A 30 11.45 -2.40 15.07
N THR A 31 10.82 -1.42 14.39
CA THR A 31 9.85 -0.51 15.02
C THR A 31 8.59 -1.31 15.41
N THR A 32 8.42 -1.56 16.71
CA THR A 32 7.26 -2.31 17.27
C THR A 32 6.10 -1.41 17.69
N HIS A 33 6.27 -0.09 17.66
CA HIS A 33 5.27 0.91 18.08
C HIS A 33 5.22 2.09 17.12
N ARG A 34 4.10 2.83 17.12
CA ARG A 34 4.01 4.13 16.42
C ARG A 34 4.85 5.16 17.15
N ALA A 35 5.68 5.90 16.41
CA ALA A 35 6.48 6.98 16.96
C ALA A 35 6.26 8.27 16.16
N LEU A 36 5.97 9.37 16.86
CA LEU A 36 6.01 10.72 16.29
C LEU A 36 7.40 11.31 16.54
N LEU A 37 8.11 11.63 15.46
CA LEU A 37 9.47 12.13 15.48
C LEU A 37 9.46 13.58 14.98
N PRO A 38 9.91 14.56 15.79
CA PRO A 38 10.08 15.92 15.30
C PRO A 38 11.24 15.95 14.30
N LEU A 39 11.01 16.56 13.14
CA LEU A 39 12.03 16.77 12.13
C LEU A 39 12.70 18.14 12.32
N PRO A 40 13.98 18.31 11.90
CA PRO A 40 14.66 19.61 11.92
C PRO A 40 13.94 20.71 11.14
N SER A 41 13.11 20.34 10.16
CA SER A 41 12.27 21.27 9.39
C SER A 41 11.08 21.84 10.17
N GLY A 42 10.83 21.37 11.40
CA GLY A 42 9.65 21.72 12.20
C GLY A 42 8.42 20.84 11.92
N ALA A 43 8.50 19.92 10.95
CA ALA A 43 7.44 18.96 10.67
C ALA A 43 7.46 17.75 11.62
N GLY A 44 6.32 17.06 11.77
CA GLY A 44 6.23 15.78 12.47
C GLY A 44 6.29 14.60 11.50
N TRP A 45 7.13 13.61 11.80
CA TRP A 45 7.19 12.34 11.07
C TRP A 45 6.60 11.20 11.90
N ILE A 46 5.59 10.51 11.36
CA ILE A 46 4.99 9.35 12.01
C ILE A 46 5.58 8.10 11.39
N ASP A 47 6.44 7.38 12.13
CA ASP A 47 6.88 6.04 11.74
C ASP A 47 5.89 5.02 12.31
N THR A 48 5.32 4.19 11.43
CA THR A 48 4.44 3.09 11.80
C THR A 48 5.10 1.75 11.49
N PRO A 49 4.81 0.69 12.28
CA PRO A 49 5.15 -0.67 11.90
C PRO A 49 4.66 -0.97 10.47
N GLY A 50 5.39 -1.80 9.74
CA GLY A 50 4.89 -2.27 8.45
C GLY A 50 3.58 -3.02 8.63
N MET A 51 2.54 -2.60 7.92
CA MET A 51 1.27 -3.33 7.89
C MET A 51 1.50 -4.67 7.17
N ARG A 52 1.10 -5.76 7.81
CA ARG A 52 1.20 -7.12 7.24
C ARG A 52 -0.12 -7.59 6.65
N GLU A 53 -1.22 -7.02 7.12
CA GLU A 53 -2.57 -7.33 6.73
C GLU A 53 -3.37 -6.03 6.83
N LEU A 54 -4.19 -5.76 5.81
CA LEU A 54 -5.24 -4.76 5.83
C LEU A 54 -6.54 -5.55 5.83
N LYS A 55 -7.42 -5.28 6.81
CA LYS A 55 -8.72 -5.91 6.89
C LYS A 55 -9.76 -4.89 6.49
N PHE A 56 -10.61 -5.29 5.54
CA PHE A 56 -11.83 -4.55 5.23
C PHE A 56 -12.86 -4.84 6.33
N THR A 57 -13.56 -3.81 6.78
CA THR A 57 -14.72 -3.93 7.67
C THR A 57 -15.96 -4.37 6.89
N GLY A 58 -15.96 -4.21 5.57
CA GLY A 58 -17.09 -4.45 4.69
C GLY A 58 -18.04 -3.25 4.58
N GLU A 59 -17.71 -2.15 5.24
CA GLU A 59 -18.44 -0.87 5.18
C GLU A 59 -17.74 0.14 4.26
N GLU A 60 -16.57 -0.20 3.74
CA GLU A 60 -15.84 0.65 2.81
C GLU A 60 -16.58 0.73 1.47
N ASP A 61 -16.90 1.96 1.05
CA ASP A 61 -17.23 2.23 -0.34
C ASP A 61 -15.92 2.36 -1.12
N LEU A 62 -15.71 1.46 -2.09
CA LEU A 62 -14.52 1.43 -2.94
C LEU A 62 -14.81 1.95 -4.35
N VAL A 63 -16.07 2.37 -4.61
CA VAL A 63 -16.53 2.74 -5.95
C VAL A 63 -15.78 3.98 -6.45
N GLU A 64 -15.55 4.96 -5.57
CA GLU A 64 -14.81 6.18 -5.95
C GLU A 64 -13.32 5.90 -6.19
N GLU A 65 -12.70 5.06 -5.35
CA GLU A 65 -11.28 4.70 -5.45
C GLU A 65 -10.95 3.91 -6.72
N PHE A 66 -11.93 3.18 -7.26
CA PHE A 66 -11.79 2.34 -8.46
C PHE A 66 -12.69 2.79 -9.62
N ALA A 67 -13.01 4.09 -9.71
CA ALA A 67 -13.89 4.64 -10.75
C ALA A 67 -13.51 4.25 -12.21
N ALA A 68 -12.21 4.08 -12.48
CA ALA A 68 -11.76 3.61 -13.80
C ALA A 68 -12.19 2.17 -14.10
N ILE A 69 -12.19 1.29 -13.10
CA ILE A 69 -12.65 -0.10 -13.22
C ILE A 69 -14.18 -0.12 -13.40
N GLU A 70 -14.91 0.71 -12.66
CA GLU A 70 -16.37 0.86 -12.81
C GLU A 70 -16.76 1.30 -14.23
N LEU A 71 -16.05 2.28 -14.78
CA LEU A 71 -16.30 2.73 -16.16
C LEU A 71 -16.07 1.60 -17.18
N LEU A 72 -15.04 0.76 -16.98
CA LEU A 72 -14.80 -0.41 -17.81
C LEU A 72 -15.88 -1.48 -17.61
N ALA A 73 -16.37 -1.69 -16.40
CA ALA A 73 -17.42 -2.65 -16.10
C ALA A 73 -18.71 -2.36 -16.88
N THR A 74 -19.05 -1.08 -17.10
CA THR A 74 -20.22 -0.68 -17.92
C THR A 74 -20.11 -1.09 -19.40
N GLN A 75 -18.91 -1.41 -19.88
CA GLN A 75 -18.63 -1.82 -21.25
C GLN A 75 -18.59 -3.34 -21.41
N CYS A 76 -18.78 -4.09 -20.33
CA CYS A 76 -18.86 -5.54 -20.40
C CYS A 76 -20.08 -5.98 -21.22
N ARG A 77 -19.88 -7.02 -22.03
CA ARG A 77 -20.98 -7.63 -22.80
C ARG A 77 -22.10 -8.18 -21.91
N VAL A 78 -21.74 -8.66 -20.72
CA VAL A 78 -22.65 -9.23 -19.73
C VAL A 78 -22.94 -8.19 -18.66
N ARG A 79 -24.22 -7.97 -18.34
CA ARG A 79 -24.67 -6.91 -17.41
C ARG A 79 -24.18 -7.10 -15.97
N ASP A 80 -24.10 -8.35 -15.52
CA ASP A 80 -23.69 -8.78 -14.18
C ASP A 80 -22.33 -9.50 -14.22
N CYS A 81 -21.42 -9.02 -15.08
CA CYS A 81 -20.09 -9.59 -15.24
C CYS A 81 -19.30 -9.56 -13.92
N ALA A 82 -18.87 -10.72 -13.42
CA ALA A 82 -17.98 -10.84 -12.26
C ALA A 82 -16.50 -10.63 -12.60
N HIS A 83 -16.21 -10.33 -13.87
CA HIS A 83 -14.88 -10.07 -14.42
C HIS A 83 -13.88 -11.23 -14.26
N GLN A 84 -14.37 -12.47 -14.19
CA GLN A 84 -13.55 -13.66 -13.99
C GLN A 84 -13.33 -14.43 -15.28
N VAL A 85 -14.38 -14.90 -15.94
CA VAL A 85 -14.28 -15.78 -17.13
C VAL A 85 -15.21 -15.37 -18.26
N GLU A 86 -15.98 -14.30 -18.05
CA GLU A 86 -17.06 -13.90 -18.95
C GLU A 86 -16.52 -13.46 -20.31
N PRO A 87 -17.11 -13.95 -21.42
CA PRO A 87 -16.72 -13.54 -22.75
C PRO A 87 -17.08 -12.06 -22.98
N GLY A 88 -16.12 -11.28 -23.50
CA GLY A 88 -16.31 -9.85 -23.72
C GLY A 88 -16.27 -9.02 -22.43
N CYS A 89 -15.54 -9.47 -21.41
CA CYS A 89 -15.22 -8.67 -20.23
C CYS A 89 -14.21 -7.55 -20.58
N ALA A 90 -14.66 -6.30 -20.52
CA ALA A 90 -13.83 -5.13 -20.81
C ALA A 90 -12.75 -4.89 -19.74
N VAL A 91 -13.04 -5.18 -18.47
CA VAL A 91 -12.06 -5.09 -17.37
C VAL A 91 -10.87 -6.03 -17.62
N ARG A 92 -11.12 -7.30 -17.97
CA ARG A 92 -10.05 -8.26 -18.28
C ARG A 92 -9.28 -7.87 -19.55
N ALA A 93 -9.97 -7.38 -20.57
CA ALA A 93 -9.34 -6.93 -21.81
C ALA A 93 -8.36 -5.77 -21.58
N ALA A 94 -8.59 -4.93 -20.58
CA ALA A 94 -7.71 -3.82 -20.22
C ALA A 94 -6.43 -4.26 -19.46
N ILE A 95 -6.39 -5.48 -18.92
CA ILE A 95 -5.27 -5.97 -18.11
C ILE A 95 -4.16 -6.61 -18.98
N GLY A 96 -4.51 -7.10 -20.18
CA GLY A 96 -3.58 -7.80 -21.09
C GLY A 96 -3.60 -9.32 -20.92
#